data_AF-A0AAE1BQV5-F1
#
_entry.id   AF-A0AAE1BQV5-F1
#
_cell.length_a   1.000
_cell.length_b   1.000
_cell.length_c   1.000
_cell.angle_alpha   90.00
_cell.angle_beta   90.00
_cell.angle_gamma   90.00
#
_symmetry.space_group_name_H-M   'P 1'
#
loop_
_entity.id
_entity.type
_entity.pdbx_description
1 polymer ?
#
loop_
_entity_poly.entity_id
_entity_poly.type
_entity_poly.pdbx_seq_one_letter_code
_entity_poly.pdbx_strand_id
1 'polypeptide(L)'
;MDGDDSGGEDEWASLRRRFSMEGMDWGDHEPSARTLHVWHWVVDAEANLKAARHINDKLRRQHDEEKGELEAYSSHLRQKFEEKVRALEGEAGQLRGDLEALMAGAGAVATMMQQEGLHDLANSSLGEQIAYLLVERSRLMEELTSARTRPASDREKDLTAQLIKSCTDLELLKRLHQETENQLMEMTDRVRLLEKASHQVELDNETLAYKLSEALAELEDNEGQLRRFIKNPNFRRGESPRTSLRSLDECSLHSGVFRRESSRGSGRHKKSEPIRVERGKSPRNSQRRHHRSRSGSVAGREGVDGASDNDGADGKGKKMSTPGMNKDSKENYVEQPSTTSTLPPHTLTDNTHSLKEEIKKLQDEVEALRKELLVAEDKYEYTVRKYELYKIKSKNKVSAIKLGHQSQCESLNRKLSKLEGELSLRSDQLNAEESFRQQLEGDLSTIRQERQDMATRVRECERVSQDRSQEISLLREKVELIRETNKQLSEKLKELTAAAIVG
;
A
#
# COMPACT_ATOMS: atom_id res chain seq x y z
N MET A 1 27.74 -47.65 30.27
CA MET A 1 27.94 -47.88 28.83
C MET A 1 28.84 -49.09 28.73
N ASP A 2 28.18 -50.23 28.81
CA ASP A 2 28.78 -51.53 28.62
C ASP A 2 29.07 -51.65 27.14
N GLY A 3 30.36 -51.70 26.80
CA GLY A 3 30.80 -52.14 25.49
C GLY A 3 30.16 -53.49 25.24
N ASP A 4 29.23 -53.51 24.30
CA ASP A 4 28.59 -54.71 23.80
C ASP A 4 29.69 -55.54 23.13
N ASP A 5 30.18 -56.50 23.90
CA ASP A 5 31.15 -57.50 23.51
C ASP A 5 30.44 -58.54 22.62
N SER A 6 29.69 -58.09 21.61
CA SER A 6 29.07 -58.91 20.57
C SER A 6 30.12 -59.40 19.55
N GLY A 7 31.31 -59.72 20.06
CA GLY A 7 32.32 -60.51 19.41
C GLY A 7 31.83 -61.95 19.28
N GLY A 8 31.11 -62.22 18.19
CA GLY A 8 30.81 -63.56 17.73
C GLY A 8 29.80 -64.31 18.59
N GLU A 9 28.63 -63.71 18.85
CA GLU A 9 27.47 -64.58 19.11
C GLU A 9 27.32 -65.50 17.90
N ASP A 10 27.59 -66.79 18.13
CA ASP A 10 27.41 -67.85 17.15
C ASP A 10 26.05 -67.66 16.47
N GLU A 11 26.04 -67.30 15.18
CA GLU A 11 24.81 -67.03 14.42
C GLU A 11 23.83 -68.20 14.54
N TRP A 12 24.37 -69.41 14.72
CA TRP A 12 23.62 -70.62 15.00
C TRP A 12 22.97 -70.64 16.38
N ALA A 13 23.63 -70.12 17.41
CA ALA A 13 23.02 -69.94 18.73
C ALA A 13 21.88 -68.91 18.70
N SER A 14 22.01 -67.84 17.92
CA SER A 14 20.93 -66.86 17.74
C SER A 14 19.75 -67.41 16.93
N LEU A 15 20.00 -68.21 15.90
CA LEU A 15 18.95 -68.94 15.20
C LEU A 15 18.24 -69.92 16.14
N ARG A 16 19.00 -70.74 16.91
CA ARG A 16 18.43 -71.66 17.90
C ARG A 16 17.55 -70.95 18.93
N ARG A 17 18.01 -69.81 19.46
CA ARG A 17 17.21 -68.97 20.37
C ARG A 17 15.91 -68.49 19.72
N ARG A 18 15.97 -68.03 18.46
CA ARG A 18 14.78 -67.56 17.74
C ARG A 18 13.76 -68.67 17.44
N PHE A 19 14.22 -69.88 17.08
CA PHE A 19 13.34 -71.05 16.96
C PHE A 19 12.65 -71.36 18.29
N SER A 20 13.42 -71.36 19.39
CA SER A 20 12.87 -71.58 20.74
C SER A 20 11.84 -70.51 21.14
N MET A 21 12.06 -69.24 20.77
CA MET A 21 11.11 -68.15 21.01
C MET A 21 9.79 -68.31 20.26
N GLU A 22 9.82 -68.94 19.08
CA GLU A 22 8.63 -69.24 18.28
C GLU A 22 7.98 -70.58 18.66
N GLY A 23 8.47 -71.21 19.73
CA GLY A 23 7.94 -72.48 20.24
C GLY A 23 8.35 -73.71 19.42
N MET A 24 9.40 -73.59 18.62
CA MET A 24 9.94 -74.67 17.79
C MET A 24 11.23 -75.22 18.42
N ASP A 25 11.27 -76.52 18.72
CA ASP A 25 12.51 -77.15 19.18
C ASP A 25 13.44 -77.38 17.98
N TRP A 26 14.66 -76.85 18.07
CA TRP A 26 15.66 -77.02 17.03
C TRP A 26 15.98 -78.50 16.78
N GLY A 27 15.96 -79.36 17.80
CA GLY A 27 16.29 -80.79 17.66
C GLY A 27 15.26 -81.62 16.91
N ASP A 28 13.97 -81.26 17.03
CA ASP A 28 12.84 -82.09 16.61
C ASP A 28 12.45 -81.91 15.14
N HIS A 29 12.87 -80.81 14.51
CA HIS A 29 12.52 -80.50 13.12
C HIS A 29 13.54 -81.05 12.12
N GLU A 30 13.03 -81.64 11.04
CA GLU A 30 13.83 -82.05 9.88
C GLU A 30 14.63 -80.85 9.33
N PRO A 31 15.90 -81.04 8.89
CA PRO A 31 16.71 -79.95 8.35
C PRO A 31 16.02 -79.14 7.23
N SER A 32 15.19 -79.78 6.41
CA SER A 32 14.40 -79.15 5.35
C SER A 32 13.36 -78.16 5.91
N ALA A 33 12.64 -78.53 6.97
CA ALA A 33 11.65 -77.68 7.64
C ALA A 33 12.31 -76.47 8.32
N ARG A 34 13.45 -76.65 8.99
CA ARG A 34 14.21 -75.53 9.58
C ARG A 34 14.68 -74.54 8.50
N THR A 35 15.18 -75.06 7.38
CA THR A 35 15.62 -74.22 6.26
C THR A 35 14.48 -73.39 5.69
N LEU A 36 13.30 -73.99 5.54
CA LEU A 36 12.09 -73.31 5.06
C LEU A 36 11.64 -72.20 6.02
N HIS A 37 11.73 -72.42 7.33
CA HIS A 37 11.35 -71.42 8.33
C HIS A 37 12.33 -70.24 8.37
N VAL A 38 13.64 -70.51 8.31
CA VAL A 38 14.66 -69.46 8.16
C VAL A 38 14.42 -68.66 6.86
N TRP A 39 14.06 -69.33 5.77
CA TRP A 39 13.72 -68.67 4.53
C TRP A 39 12.51 -67.73 4.67
N HIS A 40 11.45 -68.15 5.36
CA HIS A 40 10.31 -67.26 5.68
C HIS A 40 10.75 -66.02 6.46
N TRP A 41 11.58 -66.17 7.49
CA TRP A 41 12.11 -65.01 8.22
C TRP A 41 12.93 -64.06 7.36
N VAL A 42 13.73 -64.60 6.42
CA VAL A 42 14.51 -63.78 5.49
C VAL A 42 13.58 -63.00 4.55
N VAL A 43 12.54 -63.66 4.02
CA VAL A 43 11.53 -63.00 3.16
C VAL A 43 10.77 -61.91 3.93
N ASP A 44 10.35 -62.20 5.16
CA ASP A 44 9.67 -61.22 6.02
C ASP A 44 10.59 -60.05 6.39
N ALA A 45 11.86 -60.32 6.71
CA ALA A 45 12.85 -59.29 6.97
C ALA A 45 13.09 -58.41 5.73
N GLU A 46 13.13 -59.00 4.53
CA GLU A 46 13.25 -58.26 3.27
C GLU A 46 12.00 -57.38 3.02
N ALA A 47 10.80 -57.91 3.26
CA ALA A 47 9.55 -57.17 3.15
C ALA A 47 9.50 -55.99 4.14
N ASN A 48 9.87 -56.24 5.40
CA ASN A 48 9.95 -55.21 6.44
C ASN A 48 11.01 -54.14 6.11
N LEU A 49 12.16 -54.53 5.58
CA LEU A 49 13.20 -53.60 5.15
C LEU A 49 12.73 -52.73 3.98
N LYS A 50 11.99 -53.31 3.01
CA LYS A 50 11.36 -52.54 1.91
C LYS A 50 10.33 -51.54 2.44
N ALA A 51 9.48 -51.96 3.37
CA ALA A 51 8.49 -51.08 4.00
C ALA A 51 9.16 -49.94 4.79
N ALA A 52 10.19 -50.26 5.58
CA ALA A 52 10.97 -49.27 6.34
C ALA A 52 11.67 -48.26 5.41
N ARG A 53 12.27 -48.71 4.30
CA ARG A 53 12.85 -47.83 3.28
C ARG A 53 11.79 -46.90 2.68
N HIS A 54 10.62 -47.44 2.32
CA HIS A 54 9.53 -46.64 1.78
C HIS A 54 9.04 -45.57 2.78
N ILE A 55 8.91 -45.91 4.07
CA ILE A 55 8.55 -44.96 5.13
C ILE A 55 9.65 -43.89 5.27
N ASN A 56 10.93 -44.27 5.26
CA ASN A 56 12.04 -43.32 5.34
C ASN A 56 12.02 -42.35 4.15
N ASP A 57 11.80 -42.85 2.94
CA ASP A 57 11.67 -42.03 1.74
C ASP A 57 10.48 -41.09 1.82
N LYS A 58 9.35 -41.53 2.38
CA LYS A 58 8.18 -40.68 2.61
C LYS A 58 8.49 -39.56 3.61
N LEU A 59 9.14 -39.89 4.74
CA LEU A 59 9.54 -38.89 5.73
C LEU A 59 10.55 -37.89 5.17
N ARG A 60 11.49 -38.33 4.33
CA ARG A 60 12.43 -37.43 3.65
C ARG A 60 11.71 -36.43 2.75
N ARG A 61 10.74 -36.90 1.95
CA ARG A 61 9.92 -36.00 1.10
C ARG A 61 9.14 -35.00 1.94
N GLN A 62 8.51 -35.45 3.03
CA GLN A 62 7.78 -34.55 3.94
C GLN A 62 8.70 -33.50 4.57
N HIS A 63 9.88 -33.89 5.04
CA HIS A 63 10.86 -32.96 5.58
C HIS A 63 11.35 -31.96 4.52
N ASP A 64 11.58 -32.39 3.27
CA ASP A 64 11.97 -31.50 2.19
C ASP A 64 10.83 -30.53 1.80
N GLU A 65 9.57 -30.98 1.85
CA GLU A 65 8.38 -30.14 1.66
C GLU A 65 8.26 -29.08 2.76
N GLU A 66 8.31 -29.48 4.03
CA GLU A 66 8.26 -28.58 5.19
C GLU A 66 9.41 -27.56 5.17
N LYS A 67 10.62 -28.00 4.82
CA LYS A 67 11.77 -27.11 4.62
C LYS A 67 11.50 -26.08 3.52
N GLY A 68 10.93 -26.50 2.39
CA GLY A 68 10.55 -25.60 1.30
C GLY A 68 9.50 -24.57 1.71
N GLU A 69 8.52 -24.96 2.52
CA GLU A 69 7.50 -24.06 3.07
C GLU A 69 8.11 -23.03 4.04
N LEU A 70 9.03 -23.45 4.92
CA LEU A 70 9.74 -22.55 5.83
C LEU A 70 10.65 -21.56 5.09
N GLU A 71 11.34 -22.00 4.03
CA GLU A 71 12.14 -21.14 3.17
C GLU A 71 11.27 -20.09 2.45
N ALA A 72 10.10 -20.50 1.94
CA ALA A 72 9.13 -19.61 1.32
C ALA A 72 8.57 -18.57 2.32
N TYR A 73 8.22 -19.01 3.53
CA TYR A 73 7.76 -18.11 4.60
C TYR A 73 8.83 -17.10 5.01
N SER A 74 10.07 -17.56 5.23
CA SER A 74 11.22 -16.70 5.53
C SER A 74 11.49 -15.68 4.43
N SER A 75 11.39 -16.09 3.16
CA SER A 75 11.53 -15.18 2.02
C SER A 75 10.42 -14.13 1.99
N HIS A 76 9.18 -14.52 2.26
CA HIS A 76 8.04 -13.61 2.30
C HIS A 76 8.18 -12.56 3.42
N LEU A 77 8.67 -12.97 4.60
CA LEU A 77 8.96 -12.05 5.70
C LEU A 77 10.05 -11.06 5.33
N ARG A 78 11.18 -11.54 4.79
CA ARG A 78 12.28 -10.67 4.31
C ARG A 78 11.78 -9.61 3.33
N GLN A 79 10.98 -10.01 2.35
CA GLN A 79 10.38 -9.07 1.39
C GLN A 79 9.52 -8.01 2.08
N LYS A 80 8.66 -8.40 3.04
CA LYS A 80 7.83 -7.45 3.79
C LYS A 80 8.65 -6.45 4.61
N PHE A 81 9.75 -6.90 5.22
CA PHE A 81 10.66 -6.01 5.95
C PHE A 81 11.39 -5.05 5.01
N GLU A 82 11.87 -5.53 3.86
CA GLU A 82 12.50 -4.68 2.84
C GLU A 82 11.52 -3.61 2.32
N GLU A 83 10.26 -3.97 2.06
CA GLU A 83 9.21 -3.02 1.66
C GLU A 83 8.96 -1.96 2.75
N LYS A 84 8.94 -2.37 4.03
CA LYS A 84 8.76 -1.45 5.16
C LYS A 84 9.95 -0.51 5.34
N VAL A 85 11.17 -1.03 5.24
CA VAL A 85 12.40 -0.21 5.28
C VAL A 85 12.39 0.81 4.15
N ARG A 86 12.08 0.39 2.92
CA ARG A 86 11.97 1.30 1.76
C ARG A 86 10.92 2.40 1.97
N ALA A 87 9.79 2.08 2.59
CA ALA A 87 8.76 3.06 2.91
C ALA A 87 9.24 4.10 3.94
N LEU A 88 9.90 3.65 5.02
CA LEU A 88 10.46 4.52 6.05
C LEU A 88 11.60 5.39 5.50
N GLU A 89 12.46 4.84 4.63
CA GLU A 89 13.50 5.60 3.94
C GLU A 89 12.89 6.70 3.05
N GLY A 90 11.79 6.40 2.35
CA GLY A 90 11.04 7.36 1.57
C GLY A 90 10.46 8.50 2.42
N GLU A 91 9.84 8.17 3.55
CA GLU A 91 9.30 9.16 4.50
C GLU A 91 10.41 10.03 5.12
N ALA A 92 11.51 9.41 5.55
CA ALA A 92 12.68 10.14 6.06
C ALA A 92 13.33 11.03 4.98
N GLY A 93 13.29 10.61 3.72
CA GLY A 93 13.68 11.44 2.58
C GLY A 93 12.78 12.66 2.42
N GLN A 94 11.45 12.47 2.46
CA GLN A 94 10.47 13.55 2.36
C GLN A 94 10.62 14.57 3.49
N LEU A 95 10.71 14.11 4.74
CA LEU A 95 10.87 14.98 5.91
C LEU A 95 12.17 15.81 5.86
N ARG A 96 13.26 15.22 5.34
CA ARG A 96 14.50 15.97 5.09
C ARG A 96 14.31 17.06 4.03
N GLY A 97 13.59 16.74 2.94
CA GLY A 97 13.26 17.72 1.91
C GLY A 97 12.39 18.86 2.44
N ASP A 98 11.38 18.56 3.27
CA ASP A 98 10.52 19.56 3.90
C ASP A 98 11.30 20.45 4.87
N LEU A 99 12.22 19.88 5.65
CA LEU A 99 13.11 20.62 6.54
C LEU A 99 14.03 21.57 5.75
N GLU A 100 14.63 21.09 4.66
CA GLU A 100 15.48 21.90 3.79
C GLU A 100 14.69 23.06 3.15
N ALA A 101 13.48 22.79 2.67
CA ALA A 101 12.59 23.82 2.13
C ALA A 101 12.19 24.87 3.18
N LEU A 102 11.89 24.44 4.41
CA LEU A 102 11.63 25.34 5.54
C LEU A 102 12.85 26.20 5.89
N MET A 103 14.04 25.62 5.92
CA MET A 103 15.27 26.35 6.17
C MET A 103 15.58 27.36 5.05
N ALA A 104 15.37 26.98 3.79
CA ALA A 104 15.51 27.89 2.65
C ALA A 104 14.50 29.05 2.73
N GLY A 105 13.24 28.76 3.09
CA GLY A 105 12.21 29.76 3.31
C GLY A 105 12.55 30.72 4.45
N ALA A 106 13.03 30.19 5.58
CA ALA A 106 13.49 31.01 6.71
C ALA A 106 14.68 31.89 6.33
N GLY A 107 15.64 31.36 5.56
CA GLY A 107 16.76 32.12 5.01
C GLY A 107 16.31 33.26 4.11
N ALA A 108 15.34 33.01 3.22
CA ALA A 108 14.77 34.05 2.37
C ALA A 108 14.11 35.18 3.20
N VAL A 109 13.33 34.85 4.23
CA VAL A 109 12.72 35.85 5.13
C VAL A 109 13.79 36.67 5.84
N ALA A 110 14.85 36.03 6.35
CA ALA A 110 15.97 36.73 6.98
C ALA A 110 16.66 37.70 6.01
N THR A 111 16.88 37.30 4.75
CA THR A 111 17.47 38.21 3.74
C THR A 111 16.56 39.40 3.42
N MET A 112 15.24 39.22 3.38
CA MET A 112 14.31 40.33 3.18
C MET A 112 14.32 41.29 4.38
N MET A 113 14.36 40.77 5.61
CA MET A 113 14.47 41.61 6.81
C MET A 113 15.76 42.44 6.81
N GLN A 114 16.88 41.85 6.37
CA GLN A 114 18.13 42.60 6.20
C GLN A 114 17.99 43.72 5.16
N GLN A 115 17.35 43.45 4.01
CA GLN A 115 17.13 44.45 2.96
C GLN A 115 16.28 45.64 3.44
N GLU A 116 15.31 45.40 4.32
CA GLU A 116 14.48 46.44 4.96
C GLU A 116 15.17 47.15 6.15
N GLY A 117 16.46 46.86 6.40
CA GLY A 117 17.24 47.49 7.47
C GLY A 117 17.07 46.86 8.85
N LEU A 118 16.31 45.77 8.98
CA LEU A 118 16.06 45.06 10.24
C LEU A 118 17.14 43.98 10.52
N HIS A 119 18.41 44.36 10.47
CA HIS A 119 19.53 43.41 10.57
C HIS A 119 19.59 42.68 11.92
N ASP A 120 19.40 43.41 13.02
CA ASP A 120 19.45 42.85 14.36
C ASP A 120 18.30 41.86 14.61
N LEU A 121 17.13 42.13 14.02
CA LEU A 121 15.97 41.25 14.10
C LEU A 121 16.12 40.03 13.18
N ALA A 122 16.71 40.18 11.98
CA ALA A 122 16.97 39.06 11.09
C ALA A 122 17.90 38.00 11.72
N ASN A 123 18.77 38.43 12.64
CA ASN A 123 19.68 37.58 13.39
C ASN A 123 19.11 37.11 14.74
N SER A 124 17.93 37.61 15.16
CA SER A 124 17.28 37.23 16.40
C SER A 124 16.61 35.86 16.30
N SER A 125 16.15 35.30 17.41
CA SER A 125 15.41 34.04 17.39
C SER A 125 14.09 34.17 16.61
N LEU A 126 13.59 33.06 16.04
CA LEU A 126 12.31 33.07 15.30
C LEU A 126 11.14 33.57 16.16
N GLY A 127 11.15 33.26 17.46
CA GLY A 127 10.14 33.75 18.40
C GLY A 127 10.15 35.28 18.52
N GLU A 128 11.33 35.90 18.59
CA GLU A 128 11.47 37.36 18.62
C GLU A 128 11.09 38.00 17.29
N GLN A 129 11.47 37.39 16.16
CA GLN A 129 11.04 37.82 14.82
C GLN A 129 9.51 37.84 14.70
N ILE A 130 8.86 36.75 15.12
CA ILE A 130 7.39 36.64 15.11
C ILE A 130 6.76 37.67 16.05
N ALA A 131 7.27 37.81 17.27
CA ALA A 131 6.74 38.78 18.24
C ALA A 131 6.81 40.21 17.70
N TYR A 132 7.94 40.60 17.10
CA TYR A 132 8.09 41.92 16.47
C TYR A 132 7.10 42.10 15.32
N LEU A 133 6.99 41.13 14.40
CA LEU A 133 6.06 41.21 13.27
C LEU A 133 4.60 41.29 13.72
N LEU A 134 4.22 40.61 14.80
CA LEU A 134 2.86 40.69 15.35
C LEU A 134 2.55 42.07 15.95
N VAL A 135 3.50 42.66 16.66
CA VAL A 135 3.38 44.03 17.20
C VAL A 135 3.29 45.03 16.06
N GLU A 136 4.19 44.95 15.08
CA GLU A 136 4.22 45.86 13.95
C GLU A 136 2.97 45.72 13.07
N ARG A 137 2.49 44.48 12.85
CA ARG A 137 1.21 44.24 12.19
C ARG A 137 0.04 44.90 12.94
N SER A 138 0.02 44.83 14.27
CA SER A 138 -1.04 45.44 15.07
C SER A 138 -1.02 46.95 14.98
N ARG A 139 0.18 47.55 15.04
CA ARG A 139 0.40 48.98 14.83
C ARG A 139 -0.02 49.43 13.43
N LEU A 140 0.42 48.74 12.38
CA LEU A 140 0.05 49.06 10.99
C LEU A 140 -1.46 48.91 10.76
N MET A 141 -2.11 47.93 11.39
CA MET A 141 -3.56 47.80 11.36
C MET A 141 -4.26 48.99 12.01
N GLU A 142 -3.74 49.49 13.14
CA GLU A 142 -4.25 50.70 13.80
C GLU A 142 -4.06 51.96 12.94
N GLU A 143 -2.87 52.13 12.36
CA GLU A 143 -2.58 53.21 11.40
C GLU A 143 -3.51 53.14 10.18
N LEU A 144 -3.74 51.94 9.63
CA LEU A 144 -4.65 51.73 8.49
C LEU A 144 -6.10 52.02 8.86
N THR A 145 -6.55 51.65 10.06
CA THR A 145 -7.91 52.04 10.52
C THR A 145 -8.05 53.54 10.67
N SER A 146 -7.01 54.23 11.11
CA SER A 146 -6.95 55.69 11.25
C SER A 146 -6.86 56.41 9.89
N ALA A 147 -6.14 55.84 8.92
CA ALA A 147 -6.13 56.32 7.54
C ALA A 147 -7.50 56.12 6.88
N ARG A 148 -8.21 55.04 7.20
CA ARG A 148 -9.54 54.73 6.63
C ARG A 148 -10.66 55.63 7.17
N THR A 149 -10.48 56.23 8.34
CA THR A 149 -11.42 57.23 8.89
C THR A 149 -11.16 58.64 8.36
N ARG A 150 -10.01 58.89 7.70
CA ARG A 150 -9.81 60.13 6.93
C ARG A 150 -10.63 60.09 5.65
N PRO A 151 -11.39 61.16 5.34
CA PRO A 151 -12.15 61.24 4.10
C PRO A 151 -11.18 61.22 2.92
N ALA A 152 -11.43 60.32 1.96
CA ALA A 152 -10.53 60.06 0.86
C ALA A 152 -10.29 61.34 0.04
N SER A 153 -9.00 61.67 -0.14
CA SER A 153 -8.57 62.76 -1.01
C SER A 153 -9.04 62.51 -2.44
N ASP A 154 -9.33 63.54 -3.23
CA ASP A 154 -9.77 63.36 -4.61
C ASP A 154 -8.74 62.58 -5.46
N ARG A 155 -7.45 62.70 -5.12
CA ARG A 155 -6.37 61.88 -5.70
C ARG A 155 -6.51 60.39 -5.37
N GLU A 156 -6.99 60.05 -4.18
CA GLU A 156 -7.22 58.66 -3.78
C GLU A 156 -8.45 58.08 -4.50
N LYS A 157 -9.48 58.90 -4.76
CA LYS A 157 -10.63 58.49 -5.57
C LYS A 157 -10.20 58.13 -6.99
N ASP A 158 -9.32 58.93 -7.60
CA ASP A 158 -8.77 58.66 -8.94
C ASP A 158 -7.90 57.41 -8.98
N LEU A 159 -7.03 57.22 -7.99
CA LEU A 159 -6.22 56.00 -7.88
C LEU A 159 -7.10 54.76 -7.64
N THR A 160 -8.17 54.89 -6.85
CA THR A 160 -9.13 53.81 -6.64
C THR A 160 -9.87 53.47 -7.92
N ALA A 161 -10.26 54.47 -8.73
CA ALA A 161 -10.86 54.27 -10.04
C ALA A 161 -9.91 53.55 -11.01
N GLN A 162 -8.63 53.94 -11.04
CA GLN A 162 -7.60 53.26 -11.84
C GLN A 162 -7.37 51.82 -11.35
N LEU A 163 -7.34 51.58 -10.05
CA LEU A 163 -7.19 50.24 -9.49
C LEU A 163 -8.39 49.35 -9.84
N ILE A 164 -9.62 49.87 -9.74
CA ILE A 164 -10.83 49.15 -10.16
C ILE A 164 -10.72 48.79 -11.64
N LYS A 165 -10.30 49.73 -12.50
CA LYS A 165 -10.10 49.49 -13.93
C LYS A 165 -9.06 48.39 -14.18
N SER A 166 -7.89 48.49 -13.55
CA SER A 166 -6.83 47.47 -13.68
C SER A 166 -7.28 46.10 -13.17
N CYS A 167 -8.06 46.04 -12.08
CA CYS A 167 -8.65 44.80 -11.58
C CYS A 167 -9.66 44.20 -12.57
N THR A 168 -10.52 45.03 -13.19
CA THR A 168 -11.45 44.55 -14.21
C THR A 168 -10.74 44.06 -15.46
N ASP A 169 -9.67 44.73 -15.88
CA ASP A 169 -8.86 44.32 -17.04
C ASP A 169 -8.13 43.00 -16.74
N LEU A 170 -7.59 42.83 -15.52
CA LEU A 170 -6.98 41.58 -15.07
C LEU A 170 -7.98 40.42 -15.03
N GLU A 171 -9.21 40.64 -14.57
CA GLU A 171 -10.26 39.62 -14.61
C GLU A 171 -10.63 39.24 -16.04
N LEU A 172 -10.68 40.21 -16.96
CA LEU A 172 -10.93 39.97 -18.38
C LEU A 172 -9.80 39.11 -18.99
N LEU A 173 -8.54 39.47 -18.73
CA LEU A 173 -7.36 38.71 -19.16
C LEU A 173 -7.37 37.27 -18.62
N LYS A 174 -7.76 37.08 -17.35
CA LYS A 174 -7.89 35.72 -16.76
C LYS A 174 -8.97 34.90 -17.46
N ARG A 175 -10.11 35.49 -17.81
CA ARG A 175 -11.17 34.78 -18.57
C ARG A 175 -10.70 34.41 -19.97
N LEU A 176 -10.03 35.33 -20.66
CA LEU A 176 -9.49 35.09 -21.99
C LEU A 176 -8.41 33.99 -21.95
N HIS A 177 -7.52 34.04 -20.96
CA HIS A 177 -6.52 32.99 -20.77
C HIS A 177 -7.17 31.62 -20.52
N GLN A 178 -8.17 31.55 -19.63
CA GLN A 178 -8.90 30.31 -19.37
C GLN A 178 -9.60 29.76 -20.62
N GLU A 179 -10.14 30.64 -21.47
CA GLU A 179 -10.73 30.26 -22.75
C GLU A 179 -9.68 29.68 -23.70
N THR A 180 -8.50 30.31 -23.80
CA THR A 180 -7.39 29.78 -24.61
C THR A 180 -6.86 28.44 -24.08
N GLU A 181 -6.79 28.24 -22.76
CA GLU A 181 -6.44 26.94 -22.18
C GLU A 181 -7.47 25.85 -22.50
N ASN A 182 -8.76 26.18 -22.45
CA ASN A 182 -9.82 25.25 -22.82
C ASN A 182 -9.72 24.86 -24.29
N GLN A 183 -9.44 25.80 -25.18
CA GLN A 183 -9.21 25.54 -26.61
C GLN A 183 -7.97 24.67 -26.84
N LEU A 184 -6.87 24.93 -26.13
CA LEU A 184 -5.66 24.10 -26.20
C LEU A 184 -5.94 22.67 -25.70
N MET A 185 -6.72 22.51 -24.64
CA MET A 185 -7.12 21.20 -24.11
C MET A 185 -7.97 20.43 -25.12
N GLU A 186 -8.95 21.09 -25.76
CA GLU A 186 -9.78 20.49 -26.80
C GLU A 186 -8.94 20.06 -28.02
N MET A 187 -8.02 20.91 -28.47
CA MET A 187 -7.10 20.59 -29.56
C MET A 187 -6.17 19.43 -29.21
N THR A 188 -5.69 19.37 -27.96
CA THR A 188 -4.84 18.28 -27.47
C THR A 188 -5.61 16.94 -27.46
N ASP A 189 -6.85 16.94 -26.98
CA ASP A 189 -7.71 15.75 -27.00
C ASP A 189 -8.01 15.30 -28.44
N ARG A 190 -8.22 16.26 -29.37
CA ARG A 190 -8.41 15.97 -30.79
C ARG A 190 -7.17 15.34 -31.42
N VAL A 191 -5.97 15.87 -31.15
CA VAL A 191 -4.71 15.29 -31.62
C VAL A 191 -4.54 13.87 -31.08
N ARG A 192 -4.79 13.65 -29.78
CA ARG A 192 -4.71 12.32 -29.17
C ARG A 192 -5.68 11.30 -29.78
N LEU A 193 -6.87 11.72 -30.17
CA LEU A 193 -7.83 10.86 -30.88
C LEU A 193 -7.34 10.52 -32.29
N LEU A 194 -6.75 11.50 -33.01
CA LEU A 194 -6.17 11.28 -34.33
C LEU A 194 -4.95 10.36 -34.27
N GLU A 195 -4.08 10.49 -33.26
CA GLU A 195 -2.94 9.58 -33.04
C GLU A 195 -3.40 8.14 -32.80
N LYS A 196 -4.42 7.93 -31.96
CA LYS A 196 -5.00 6.59 -31.74
C LYS A 196 -5.59 6.00 -33.02
N ALA A 197 -6.31 6.82 -33.80
CA ALA A 197 -6.87 6.38 -35.08
C ALA A 197 -5.75 6.05 -36.08
N SER A 198 -4.70 6.86 -36.15
CA SER A 198 -3.52 6.62 -36.99
C SER A 198 -2.83 5.31 -36.60
N HIS A 199 -2.58 5.09 -35.31
CA HIS A 199 -1.96 3.88 -34.82
C HIS A 199 -2.80 2.62 -35.09
N GLN A 200 -4.13 2.73 -35.00
CA GLN A 200 -5.01 1.62 -35.38
C GLN A 200 -4.87 1.27 -36.86
N VAL A 201 -4.81 2.28 -37.74
CA VAL A 201 -4.59 2.08 -39.18
C VAL A 201 -3.23 1.44 -39.45
N GLU A 202 -2.18 1.79 -38.69
CA GLU A 202 -0.86 1.13 -38.77
C GLU A 202 -0.96 -0.36 -38.43
N LEU A 203 -1.61 -0.72 -37.32
CA LEU A 203 -1.81 -2.14 -36.93
C LEU A 203 -2.64 -2.92 -37.95
N ASP A 204 -3.68 -2.31 -38.50
CA ASP A 204 -4.52 -2.92 -39.53
C ASP A 204 -3.71 -3.16 -40.81
N ASN A 205 -2.83 -2.22 -41.19
CA ASN A 205 -1.91 -2.36 -42.31
C ASN A 205 -0.86 -3.45 -42.08
N GLU A 206 -0.27 -3.54 -40.88
CA GLU A 206 0.65 -4.63 -40.51
C GLU A 206 -0.04 -6.00 -40.57
N THR A 207 -1.26 -6.08 -40.05
CA THR A 207 -2.07 -7.31 -40.10
C THR A 207 -2.39 -7.71 -41.53
N LEU A 208 -2.74 -6.74 -42.39
CA LEU A 208 -2.99 -6.97 -43.80
C LEU A 208 -1.72 -7.42 -44.53
N ALA A 209 -0.58 -6.77 -44.26
CA ALA A 209 0.71 -7.14 -44.83
C ALA A 209 1.14 -8.56 -44.43
N TYR A 210 0.90 -8.96 -43.17
CA TYR A 210 1.13 -10.33 -42.70
C TYR A 210 0.27 -11.34 -43.46
N LYS A 211 -1.05 -11.10 -43.57
CA LYS A 211 -1.98 -11.97 -44.31
C LYS A 211 -1.62 -12.10 -45.79
N LEU A 212 -1.19 -10.99 -46.41
CA LEU A 212 -0.72 -11.00 -47.79
C LEU A 212 0.57 -11.81 -47.94
N SER A 213 1.50 -11.72 -46.98
CA SER A 213 2.74 -12.50 -46.97
C SER A 213 2.47 -13.99 -46.79
N GLU A 214 1.55 -14.35 -45.91
CA GLU A 214 1.07 -15.73 -45.70
C GLU A 214 0.43 -16.30 -46.97
N ALA A 215 -0.47 -15.55 -47.60
CA ALA A 215 -1.09 -15.95 -48.86
C ALA A 215 -0.08 -16.10 -50.01
N LEU A 216 0.95 -15.23 -50.07
CA LEU A 216 2.04 -15.35 -51.05
C LEU A 216 2.87 -16.61 -50.80
N ALA A 217 3.22 -16.92 -49.55
CA ALA A 217 3.94 -18.15 -49.22
C ALA A 217 3.14 -19.41 -49.57
N GLU A 218 1.83 -19.43 -49.31
CA GLU A 218 0.94 -20.51 -49.73
C GLU A 218 0.90 -20.67 -51.26
N LEU A 219 0.88 -19.57 -52.01
CA LEU A 219 0.93 -19.60 -53.47
C LEU A 219 2.28 -20.14 -53.97
N GLU A 220 3.40 -19.74 -53.36
CA GLU A 220 4.73 -20.25 -53.68
C GLU A 220 4.85 -21.76 -53.41
N ASP A 221 4.32 -22.24 -52.29
CA ASP A 221 4.28 -23.67 -51.95
C ASP A 221 3.42 -24.44 -52.95
N ASN A 222 2.24 -23.93 -53.30
CA ASN A 222 1.35 -24.51 -54.31
C ASN A 222 2.00 -24.55 -55.69
N GLU A 223 2.71 -23.48 -56.09
CA GLU A 223 3.48 -23.45 -57.33
C GLU A 223 4.64 -24.47 -57.29
N GLY A 224 5.31 -24.59 -56.16
CA GLY A 224 6.35 -25.59 -55.90
C GLY A 224 5.81 -27.02 -56.05
N GLN A 225 4.61 -27.30 -55.53
CA GLN A 225 3.93 -28.57 -55.73
C GLN A 225 3.61 -28.82 -57.20
N LEU A 226 3.03 -27.84 -57.91
CA LEU A 226 2.75 -27.92 -59.34
C LEU A 226 4.02 -28.20 -60.16
N ARG A 227 5.14 -27.51 -59.86
CA ARG A 227 6.44 -27.75 -60.50
C ARG A 227 6.96 -29.17 -60.27
N ARG A 228 6.76 -29.74 -59.07
CA ARG A 228 7.10 -31.15 -58.79
C ARG A 228 6.20 -32.11 -59.56
N PHE A 229 4.90 -31.84 -59.63
CA PHE A 229 3.95 -32.61 -60.44
C PHE A 229 4.35 -32.63 -61.92
N ILE A 230 4.71 -31.48 -62.48
CA ILE A 230 5.15 -31.36 -63.89
C ILE A 230 6.48 -32.10 -64.14
N LYS A 231 7.43 -32.03 -63.19
CA LYS A 231 8.75 -32.68 -63.34
C LYS A 231 8.72 -34.19 -63.13
N ASN A 232 7.66 -34.76 -62.55
CA ASN A 232 7.60 -36.18 -62.26
C ASN A 232 7.26 -36.96 -63.56
N PRO A 233 8.23 -37.64 -64.20
CA PRO A 233 8.03 -38.25 -65.51
C PRO A 233 7.06 -39.44 -65.49
N ASN A 234 6.67 -39.90 -64.29
CA ASN A 234 5.70 -40.99 -64.08
C ASN A 234 4.24 -40.56 -64.33
N PHE A 235 3.96 -39.25 -64.43
CA PHE A 235 2.68 -38.75 -64.95
C PHE A 235 2.70 -38.79 -66.49
N ARG A 236 2.97 -39.98 -67.06
CA ARG A 236 2.82 -40.18 -68.51
C ARG A 236 1.34 -40.22 -68.86
N ARG A 237 0.85 -39.07 -69.31
CA ARG A 237 -0.07 -38.90 -70.45
C ARG A 237 -1.17 -39.97 -70.55
N GLY A 238 -2.26 -39.80 -69.79
CA GLY A 238 -3.49 -40.58 -70.03
C GLY A 238 -4.57 -40.48 -68.96
N GLU A 239 -4.21 -40.37 -67.68
CA GLU A 239 -5.19 -40.42 -66.59
C GLU A 239 -5.51 -39.01 -66.09
N SER A 240 -6.67 -38.51 -66.53
CA SER A 240 -7.25 -37.25 -66.10
C SER A 240 -7.48 -37.26 -64.57
N PRO A 241 -6.88 -36.33 -63.79
CA PRO A 241 -7.08 -36.23 -62.36
C PRO A 241 -8.43 -35.57 -62.03
N ARG A 242 -9.54 -36.22 -62.42
CA ARG A 242 -10.91 -35.72 -62.16
C ARG A 242 -11.69 -36.48 -61.09
N THR A 243 -11.11 -37.47 -60.42
CA THR A 243 -11.85 -38.29 -59.46
C THR A 243 -10.98 -38.70 -58.28
N SER A 244 -10.75 -37.82 -57.31
CA SER A 244 -10.40 -38.22 -55.94
C SER A 244 -10.49 -37.07 -54.92
N LEU A 245 -11.60 -36.33 -54.92
CA LEU A 245 -11.97 -35.40 -53.83
C LEU A 245 -13.22 -35.88 -53.08
N ARG A 246 -13.36 -37.20 -52.91
CA ARG A 246 -14.52 -37.82 -52.26
C ARG A 246 -14.15 -39.10 -51.50
N SER A 247 -13.17 -39.06 -50.59
CA SER A 247 -12.95 -40.15 -49.60
C SER A 247 -11.94 -39.80 -48.49
N LEU A 248 -11.97 -38.59 -47.94
CA LEU A 248 -11.19 -38.24 -46.74
C LEU A 248 -12.06 -37.63 -45.63
N ASP A 249 -13.31 -38.08 -45.56
CA ASP A 249 -14.06 -38.12 -44.31
C ASP A 249 -14.18 -39.61 -43.93
N GLU A 250 -13.96 -39.93 -42.66
CA GLU A 250 -14.05 -41.27 -42.05
C GLU A 250 -12.83 -42.19 -42.23
N CYS A 251 -11.82 -42.00 -41.36
CA CYS A 251 -11.19 -43.05 -40.53
C CYS A 251 -9.93 -42.50 -39.86
N SER A 252 -10.02 -41.99 -38.62
CA SER A 252 -8.92 -42.11 -37.64
C SER A 252 -9.38 -41.74 -36.23
N LEU A 253 -10.24 -42.57 -35.65
CA LEU A 253 -10.18 -42.82 -34.21
C LEU A 253 -9.14 -43.92 -33.98
N HIS A 254 -8.34 -43.74 -32.92
CA HIS A 254 -7.38 -44.67 -32.31
C HIS A 254 -5.90 -44.59 -32.71
N SER A 255 -5.12 -44.46 -31.62
CA SER A 255 -3.73 -44.90 -31.42
C SER A 255 -2.61 -43.90 -31.72
N GLY A 256 -2.19 -43.20 -30.65
CA GLY A 256 -0.88 -43.45 -30.06
C GLY A 256 0.34 -42.99 -30.87
N VAL A 257 0.80 -41.76 -30.59
CA VAL A 257 2.20 -41.38 -30.87
C VAL A 257 2.83 -40.92 -29.56
N PHE A 258 3.74 -41.76 -29.06
CA PHE A 258 4.89 -41.34 -28.25
C PHE A 258 5.60 -40.19 -28.97
N ARG A 259 5.34 -38.96 -28.55
CA ARG A 259 6.12 -37.79 -28.96
C ARG A 259 7.10 -37.47 -27.84
N ARG A 260 8.35 -37.86 -28.08
CA ARG A 260 9.53 -37.56 -27.26
C ARG A 260 9.71 -36.04 -27.20
N GLU A 261 9.45 -35.47 -26.02
CA GLU A 261 9.76 -34.07 -25.70
C GLU A 261 11.27 -33.86 -25.68
N SER A 262 11.74 -32.87 -26.43
CA SER A 262 13.01 -32.20 -26.16
C SER A 262 12.67 -30.86 -25.52
N SER A 263 13.09 -30.74 -24.27
CA SER A 263 12.88 -29.62 -23.37
C SER A 263 13.38 -28.29 -23.94
N ARG A 264 12.50 -27.29 -24.02
CA ARG A 264 12.82 -25.88 -23.77
C ARG A 264 11.63 -25.22 -23.08
N GLY A 265 11.80 -24.97 -21.79
CA GLY A 265 10.84 -24.24 -20.97
C GLY A 265 10.78 -22.77 -21.36
N SER A 266 9.57 -22.26 -21.48
CA SER A 266 9.26 -20.84 -21.32
C SER A 266 7.83 -20.77 -20.78
N GLY A 267 7.69 -20.24 -19.56
CA GLY A 267 6.48 -20.31 -18.77
C GLY A 267 5.31 -19.54 -19.38
N ARG A 268 4.10 -20.07 -19.18
CA ARG A 268 2.87 -19.30 -19.35
C ARG A 268 1.91 -19.56 -18.19
N HIS A 269 1.43 -18.43 -17.68
CA HIS A 269 0.41 -18.23 -16.67
C HIS A 269 -0.80 -19.17 -16.79
N LYS A 270 -1.22 -19.71 -15.64
CA LYS A 270 -2.52 -20.33 -15.42
C LYS A 270 -3.63 -19.27 -15.54
N LYS A 271 -4.50 -19.43 -16.54
CA LYS A 271 -5.85 -18.85 -16.59
C LYS A 271 -6.81 -19.83 -15.91
N SER A 272 -7.46 -19.38 -14.86
CA SER A 272 -8.61 -20.04 -14.22
C SER A 272 -9.88 -19.79 -15.04
N GLU A 273 -10.63 -20.86 -15.30
CA GLU A 273 -12.01 -20.82 -15.80
C GLU A 273 -12.99 -20.27 -14.74
N PRO A 274 -14.13 -19.68 -15.15
CA PRO A 274 -15.22 -19.36 -14.25
C PRO A 274 -16.33 -20.41 -14.29
N ILE A 275 -16.78 -20.77 -13.10
CA ILE A 275 -17.96 -21.58 -12.80
C ILE A 275 -19.24 -20.82 -13.22
N ARG A 276 -20.14 -21.56 -13.87
CA ARG A 276 -21.48 -21.15 -14.30
C ARG A 276 -22.53 -21.63 -13.29
N VAL A 277 -23.73 -21.03 -13.36
CA VAL A 277 -25.01 -21.33 -12.66
C VAL A 277 -25.15 -20.48 -11.37
N GLU A 278 -26.09 -19.54 -11.21
CA GLU A 278 -27.56 -19.60 -11.36
C GLU A 278 -28.19 -18.25 -11.75
N ARG A 279 -29.36 -18.35 -12.39
CA ARG A 279 -30.28 -17.26 -12.75
C ARG A 279 -31.00 -16.71 -11.51
N GLY A 280 -30.88 -15.41 -11.26
CA GLY A 280 -31.73 -14.66 -10.33
C GLY A 280 -32.15 -13.32 -10.96
N LYS A 281 -33.43 -12.98 -10.78
CA LYS A 281 -34.20 -12.01 -11.58
C LYS A 281 -33.79 -10.54 -11.36
N SER A 282 -34.01 -9.76 -12.42
CA SER A 282 -33.93 -8.29 -12.50
C SER A 282 -34.80 -7.57 -11.44
N PRO A 283 -34.49 -6.30 -11.10
CA PRO A 283 -35.12 -5.23 -11.87
C PRO A 283 -34.19 -4.08 -12.27
N ARG A 284 -34.53 -3.54 -13.46
CA ARG A 284 -34.25 -2.20 -13.96
C ARG A 284 -34.26 -1.13 -12.85
N ASN A 285 -33.22 -0.29 -12.77
CA ASN A 285 -33.41 1.14 -13.11
C ASN A 285 -32.08 1.91 -13.26
N SER A 286 -31.99 2.57 -14.41
CA SER A 286 -31.42 3.89 -14.71
C SER A 286 -30.34 4.57 -13.85
N GLN A 287 -29.38 5.16 -14.60
CA GLN A 287 -28.52 6.34 -14.37
C GLN A 287 -27.03 5.97 -14.35
N ARG A 288 -26.32 5.96 -15.49
CA ARG A 288 -25.87 7.13 -16.27
C ARG A 288 -25.28 8.23 -15.36
N ARG A 289 -23.98 8.16 -15.07
CA ARG A 289 -23.13 9.36 -14.94
C ARG A 289 -21.64 9.05 -15.06
N HIS A 290 -20.97 10.03 -15.64
CA HIS A 290 -19.67 9.98 -16.29
C HIS A 290 -18.49 9.82 -15.32
N HIS A 291 -17.49 9.09 -15.81
CA HIS A 291 -16.10 9.30 -15.43
C HIS A 291 -15.69 10.75 -15.68
N ARG A 292 -15.11 11.40 -14.67
CA ARG A 292 -14.17 12.50 -14.88
C ARG A 292 -13.05 12.40 -13.86
N SER A 293 -11.92 11.91 -14.37
CA SER A 293 -10.58 12.18 -13.87
C SER A 293 -10.37 13.69 -13.79
N ARG A 294 -9.82 14.19 -12.68
CA ARG A 294 -9.27 15.53 -12.62
C ARG A 294 -8.03 15.55 -11.75
N SER A 295 -6.89 15.48 -12.43
CA SER A 295 -5.61 16.06 -12.03
C SER A 295 -5.76 17.57 -11.82
N GLY A 296 -5.04 18.12 -10.85
CA GLY A 296 -5.01 19.57 -10.64
C GLY A 296 -4.33 19.97 -9.33
N SER A 297 -3.03 20.14 -9.41
CA SER A 297 -2.18 20.92 -8.50
C SER A 297 -2.79 22.28 -8.18
N VAL A 298 -2.86 22.68 -6.91
CA VAL A 298 -2.92 24.08 -6.47
C VAL A 298 -2.18 24.22 -5.14
N ALA A 299 -1.28 25.21 -5.14
CA ALA A 299 -0.44 25.67 -4.06
C ALA A 299 -1.21 26.14 -2.81
N GLY A 300 -0.52 26.01 -1.68
CA GLY A 300 -0.40 27.04 -0.65
C GLY A 300 -1.68 27.60 -0.04
N ARG A 301 -1.99 27.17 1.19
CA ARG A 301 -2.45 28.09 2.22
C ARG A 301 -2.17 27.56 3.61
N GLU A 302 -1.45 28.40 4.34
CA GLU A 302 -1.13 28.33 5.75
C GLU A 302 -2.39 28.19 6.62
N GLY A 303 -2.22 27.46 7.73
CA GLY A 303 -2.66 27.97 9.02
C GLY A 303 -3.63 27.11 9.81
N VAL A 304 -3.09 26.62 10.95
CA VAL A 304 -3.71 26.67 12.28
C VAL A 304 -4.64 25.50 12.66
N ASP A 305 -4.14 24.57 13.49
CA ASP A 305 -4.61 24.33 14.87
C ASP A 305 -4.01 23.04 15.47
N GLY A 306 -3.58 23.07 16.73
CA GLY A 306 -3.34 21.86 17.51
C GLY A 306 -2.55 22.02 18.81
N ALA A 307 -3.27 22.29 19.92
CA ALA A 307 -3.08 21.73 21.28
C ALA A 307 -3.74 22.72 22.28
N SER A 308 -4.92 22.45 22.85
CA SER A 308 -5.23 21.40 23.84
C SER A 308 -4.19 21.36 24.95
N ASP A 309 -4.49 22.02 26.08
CA ASP A 309 -4.72 21.32 27.34
C ASP A 309 -5.09 22.31 28.46
N ASN A 310 -5.65 21.73 29.52
CA ASN A 310 -5.91 22.26 30.86
C ASN A 310 -7.27 22.88 31.20
N ASP A 311 -8.00 22.05 31.96
CA ASP A 311 -8.40 22.28 33.34
C ASP A 311 -9.40 23.40 33.66
N GLY A 312 -10.56 22.93 34.12
CA GLY A 312 -11.05 23.28 35.45
C GLY A 312 -11.59 24.71 35.61
N ALA A 313 -12.92 24.83 35.69
CA ALA A 313 -13.56 25.48 36.82
C ALA A 313 -15.08 25.47 36.64
N ASP A 314 -15.74 24.88 37.63
CA ASP A 314 -17.06 25.27 38.10
C ASP A 314 -17.15 26.80 38.19
N GLY A 315 -18.17 27.37 37.54
CA GLY A 315 -18.35 28.82 37.47
C GLY A 315 -19.77 29.20 37.12
N LYS A 316 -20.69 29.02 38.07
CA LYS A 316 -22.01 29.67 38.07
C LYS A 316 -21.82 31.18 37.81
N GLY A 317 -22.39 31.73 36.74
CA GLY A 317 -22.22 33.15 36.48
C GLY A 317 -23.09 33.74 35.38
N LYS A 318 -24.18 34.39 35.80
CA LYS A 318 -24.73 35.64 35.23
C LYS A 318 -25.31 35.60 33.80
N LYS A 319 -26.64 35.51 33.75
CA LYS A 319 -27.48 36.01 32.66
C LYS A 319 -27.17 37.50 32.44
N MET A 320 -26.55 37.83 31.31
CA MET A 320 -26.43 39.20 30.81
C MET A 320 -27.60 39.48 29.88
N SER A 321 -28.48 40.34 30.36
CA SER A 321 -29.61 40.92 29.64
C SER A 321 -29.12 41.69 28.40
N THR A 322 -29.79 41.48 27.29
CA THR A 322 -29.70 42.31 26.08
C THR A 322 -30.22 43.73 26.36
N PRO A 323 -29.50 44.79 25.99
CA PRO A 323 -30.05 46.14 25.99
C PRO A 323 -30.98 46.31 24.79
N GLY A 324 -32.29 46.27 25.04
CA GLY A 324 -33.29 46.70 24.08
C GLY A 324 -33.24 48.22 23.95
N MET A 325 -32.78 48.70 22.80
CA MET A 325 -32.93 50.10 22.41
C MET A 325 -34.39 50.37 22.00
N ASN A 326 -35.25 50.64 22.98
CA ASN A 326 -36.52 51.32 22.75
C ASN A 326 -36.22 52.81 22.53
N LYS A 327 -36.35 53.24 21.27
CA LYS A 327 -36.49 54.65 20.92
C LYS A 327 -37.94 55.07 21.19
N ASP A 328 -38.25 55.36 22.44
CA ASP A 328 -39.42 56.17 22.81
C ASP A 328 -38.95 57.59 23.12
N SER A 329 -38.58 58.33 22.07
CA SER A 329 -38.42 59.79 22.15
C SER A 329 -39.79 60.41 21.95
N LYS A 330 -40.55 60.52 23.04
CA LYS A 330 -41.66 61.46 23.17
C LYS A 330 -41.08 62.87 23.10
N GLU A 331 -41.21 63.52 21.95
CA GLU A 331 -41.05 64.97 21.87
C GLU A 331 -42.23 65.63 22.59
N ASN A 332 -41.90 66.25 23.72
CA ASN A 332 -42.70 67.26 24.40
C ASN A 332 -42.95 68.42 23.42
N TYR A 333 -44.18 68.53 22.93
CA TYR A 333 -44.67 69.76 22.33
C TYR A 333 -44.91 70.77 23.46
N VAL A 334 -43.99 71.70 23.61
CA VAL A 334 -44.11 72.86 24.50
C VAL A 334 -45.16 73.79 23.89
N GLU A 335 -46.31 73.89 24.55
CA GLU A 335 -47.24 75.01 24.37
C GLU A 335 -46.52 76.31 24.74
N GLN A 336 -46.47 77.25 23.80
CA GLN A 336 -46.16 78.65 24.07
C GLN A 336 -47.26 79.56 23.52
N PRO A 337 -47.45 80.72 24.17
CA PRO A 337 -48.75 81.37 24.29
C PRO A 337 -49.07 82.31 23.14
N SER A 338 -50.33 82.27 22.74
CA SER A 338 -51.00 83.27 21.91
C SER A 338 -50.93 84.66 22.57
N THR A 339 -50.13 85.55 21.99
CA THR A 339 -50.21 86.99 22.24
C THR A 339 -50.89 87.69 21.07
N THR A 340 -52.03 88.28 21.38
CA THR A 340 -52.85 89.15 20.54
C THR A 340 -52.12 90.46 20.26
N SER A 341 -51.89 90.80 18.99
CA SER A 341 -51.49 92.16 18.59
C SER A 341 -52.25 92.59 17.34
N THR A 342 -53.16 93.54 17.56
CA THR A 342 -54.10 94.13 16.61
C THR A 342 -53.49 95.41 16.04
N LEU A 343 -53.21 95.47 14.74
CA LEU A 343 -52.78 96.70 14.02
C LEU A 343 -53.29 96.71 12.56
N PRO A 344 -53.35 97.89 11.90
CA PRO A 344 -54.54 98.40 11.25
C PRO A 344 -54.62 98.11 9.74
N PRO A 345 -55.83 98.19 9.14
CA PRO A 345 -56.01 98.09 7.71
C PRO A 345 -55.65 99.44 7.09
N HIS A 346 -54.94 99.44 5.97
CA HIS A 346 -55.10 100.35 4.81
C HIS A 346 -53.82 100.29 3.95
N THR A 347 -54.00 100.02 2.65
CA THR A 347 -53.00 100.06 1.54
C THR A 347 -52.07 98.83 1.33
N LEU A 348 -52.62 97.61 1.18
CA LEU A 348 -51.82 96.36 0.99
C LEU A 348 -52.24 95.46 -0.20
N THR A 349 -53.02 95.93 -1.16
CA THR A 349 -53.51 95.04 -2.25
C THR A 349 -52.39 94.57 -3.19
N ASP A 350 -51.34 95.36 -3.42
CA ASP A 350 -50.22 94.95 -4.29
C ASP A 350 -49.21 94.03 -3.57
N ASN A 351 -48.97 94.21 -2.27
CA ASN A 351 -48.13 93.30 -1.47
C ASN A 351 -48.78 91.92 -1.26
N THR A 352 -50.12 91.84 -1.23
CA THR A 352 -50.81 90.54 -1.09
C THR A 352 -50.65 89.63 -2.30
N HIS A 353 -50.48 90.19 -3.51
CA HIS A 353 -50.21 89.39 -4.70
C HIS A 353 -48.78 88.84 -4.71
N SER A 354 -47.80 89.67 -4.33
CA SER A 354 -46.40 89.26 -4.16
C SER A 354 -46.26 88.11 -3.14
N LEU A 355 -46.91 88.23 -1.98
CA LEU A 355 -46.90 87.18 -0.95
C LEU A 355 -47.57 85.88 -1.43
N LYS A 356 -48.64 85.96 -2.23
CA LYS A 356 -49.29 84.78 -2.81
C LYS A 356 -48.41 84.07 -3.83
N GLU A 357 -47.67 84.81 -4.65
CA GLU A 357 -46.71 84.21 -5.59
C GLU A 357 -45.53 83.56 -4.86
N GLU A 358 -45.04 84.19 -3.79
CA GLU A 358 -43.98 83.63 -2.95
C GLU A 358 -44.44 82.37 -2.22
N ILE A 359 -45.66 82.37 -1.65
CA ILE A 359 -46.27 81.17 -1.06
C ILE A 359 -46.39 80.05 -2.09
N LYS A 360 -46.82 80.36 -3.32
CA LYS A 360 -46.92 79.35 -4.37
C LYS A 360 -45.55 78.78 -4.76
N LYS A 361 -44.54 79.63 -4.91
CA LYS A 361 -43.15 79.18 -5.17
C LYS A 361 -42.64 78.26 -4.06
N LEU A 362 -42.87 78.63 -2.81
CA LEU A 362 -42.49 77.80 -1.66
C LEU A 362 -43.27 76.47 -1.63
N GLN A 363 -44.56 76.47 -2.01
CA GLN A 363 -45.34 75.24 -2.15
C GLN A 363 -44.78 74.33 -3.24
N ASP A 364 -44.47 74.87 -4.41
CA ASP A 364 -43.87 74.14 -5.53
C ASP A 364 -42.49 73.57 -5.15
N GLU A 365 -41.67 74.34 -4.41
CA GLU A 365 -40.37 73.92 -3.89
C GLU A 365 -40.51 72.79 -2.84
N VAL A 366 -41.47 72.90 -1.92
CA VAL A 366 -41.77 71.83 -0.96
C VAL A 366 -42.23 70.55 -1.67
N GLU A 367 -43.06 70.65 -2.71
CA GLU A 367 -43.45 69.49 -3.52
C GLU A 367 -42.27 68.89 -4.29
N ALA A 368 -41.37 69.72 -4.83
CA ALA A 368 -40.16 69.26 -5.50
C ALA A 368 -39.23 68.52 -4.53
N LEU A 369 -38.96 69.11 -3.36
CA LEU A 369 -38.14 68.48 -2.30
C LEU A 369 -38.75 67.18 -1.79
N ARG A 370 -40.08 67.09 -1.68
CA ARG A 370 -40.77 65.83 -1.33
C ARG A 370 -40.57 64.75 -2.39
N LYS A 371 -40.63 65.10 -3.68
CA LYS A 371 -40.35 64.16 -4.77
C LYS A 371 -38.88 63.72 -4.78
N GLU A 372 -37.95 64.64 -4.56
CA GLU A 372 -36.52 64.33 -4.45
C GLU A 372 -36.22 63.43 -3.25
N LEU A 373 -36.85 63.68 -2.10
CA LEU A 373 -36.73 62.84 -0.91
C LEU A 373 -37.23 61.42 -1.19
N LEU A 374 -38.40 61.26 -1.82
CA LEU A 374 -38.94 59.95 -2.18
C LEU A 374 -37.98 59.18 -3.13
N VAL A 375 -37.44 59.86 -4.15
CA VAL A 375 -36.45 59.24 -5.06
C VAL A 375 -35.15 58.88 -4.33
N ALA A 376 -34.73 59.68 -3.34
CA ALA A 376 -33.56 59.38 -2.52
C ALA A 376 -33.82 58.17 -1.59
N GLU A 377 -35.01 58.07 -1.00
CA GLU A 377 -35.45 56.91 -0.21
C GLU A 377 -35.45 55.63 -1.04
N ASP A 378 -36.02 55.65 -2.25
CA ASP A 378 -36.03 54.49 -3.16
C ASP A 378 -34.61 54.06 -3.56
N LYS A 379 -33.72 55.02 -3.84
CA LYS A 379 -32.30 54.75 -4.13
C LYS A 379 -31.60 54.14 -2.92
N TYR A 380 -31.86 54.66 -1.73
CA TYR A 380 -31.30 54.13 -0.49
C TYR A 380 -31.78 52.69 -0.26
N GLU A 381 -33.08 52.43 -0.32
CA GLU A 381 -33.65 51.08 -0.20
C GLU A 381 -33.06 50.10 -1.22
N TYR A 382 -32.92 50.53 -2.48
CA TYR A 382 -32.28 49.72 -3.52
C TYR A 382 -30.84 49.35 -3.16
N THR A 383 -30.05 50.30 -2.66
CA THR A 383 -28.66 50.03 -2.23
C THR A 383 -28.59 49.08 -1.02
N VAL A 384 -29.51 49.22 -0.05
CA VAL A 384 -29.61 48.31 1.10
C VAL A 384 -29.93 46.89 0.65
N ARG A 385 -30.97 46.70 -0.17
CA ARG A 385 -31.34 45.37 -0.71
C ARG A 385 -30.20 44.74 -1.52
N LYS A 386 -29.51 45.55 -2.33
CA LYS A 386 -28.32 45.10 -3.08
C LYS A 386 -27.23 44.61 -2.14
N TYR A 387 -26.92 45.37 -1.08
CA TYR A 387 -25.93 44.97 -0.08
C TYR A 387 -26.33 43.70 0.67
N GLU A 388 -27.59 43.55 1.07
CA GLU A 388 -28.11 42.35 1.73
C GLU A 388 -27.96 41.11 0.84
N LEU A 389 -28.28 41.21 -0.45
CA LEU A 389 -28.07 40.13 -1.42
C LEU A 389 -26.59 39.76 -1.55
N TYR A 390 -25.69 40.75 -1.62
CA TYR A 390 -24.25 40.51 -1.62
C TYR A 390 -23.77 39.82 -0.34
N LYS A 391 -24.28 40.24 0.82
CA LYS A 391 -23.98 39.66 2.13
C LYS A 391 -24.44 38.20 2.22
N ILE A 392 -25.66 37.89 1.78
CA ILE A 392 -26.19 36.51 1.72
C ILE A 392 -25.35 35.66 0.77
N LYS A 393 -25.04 36.16 -0.43
CA LYS A 393 -24.22 35.44 -1.42
C LYS A 393 -22.80 35.16 -0.90
N SER A 394 -22.19 36.14 -0.24
CA SER A 394 -20.87 35.97 0.40
C SER A 394 -20.92 34.96 1.53
N LYS A 395 -21.91 35.05 2.43
CA LYS A 395 -22.14 34.09 3.52
C LYS A 395 -22.29 32.67 2.98
N ASN A 396 -23.09 32.46 1.95
CA ASN A 396 -23.29 31.14 1.34
C ASN A 396 -22.00 30.58 0.72
N LYS A 397 -21.18 31.42 0.08
CA LYS A 397 -19.85 31.00 -0.44
C LYS A 397 -18.94 30.53 0.70
N VAL A 398 -18.85 31.31 1.77
CA VAL A 398 -18.02 30.95 2.95
C VAL A 398 -18.54 29.66 3.59
N SER A 399 -19.85 29.50 3.74
CA SER A 399 -20.45 28.27 4.27
C SER A 399 -20.18 27.05 3.38
N ALA A 400 -20.22 27.20 2.05
CA ALA A 400 -19.90 26.11 1.12
C ALA A 400 -18.43 25.68 1.21
N ILE A 401 -17.51 26.65 1.28
CA ILE A 401 -16.07 26.38 1.48
C ILE A 401 -15.84 25.68 2.82
N LYS A 402 -16.45 26.18 3.91
CA LYS A 402 -16.35 25.57 5.23
C LYS A 402 -16.85 24.12 5.25
N LEU A 403 -18.00 23.85 4.64
CA LEU A 403 -18.55 22.49 4.54
C LEU A 403 -17.64 21.56 3.71
N GLY A 404 -17.08 22.08 2.61
CA GLY A 404 -16.10 21.36 1.79
C GLY A 404 -14.86 20.95 2.59
N HIS A 405 -14.23 21.91 3.28
CA HIS A 405 -13.08 21.62 4.15
C HIS A 405 -13.42 20.64 5.27
N GLN A 406 -14.57 20.80 5.94
CA GLN A 406 -15.01 19.88 6.97
C GLN A 406 -15.13 18.44 6.45
N SER A 407 -15.75 18.25 5.28
CA SER A 407 -15.87 16.93 4.67
C SER A 407 -14.52 16.31 4.29
N GLN A 408 -13.55 17.14 3.87
CA GLN A 408 -12.19 16.71 3.58
C GLN A 408 -11.46 16.29 4.85
N CYS A 409 -11.56 17.06 5.93
CA CYS A 409 -10.98 16.71 7.24
C CYS A 409 -11.57 15.40 7.76
N GLU A 410 -12.88 15.21 7.70
CA GLU A 410 -13.51 13.94 8.10
C GLU A 410 -13.04 12.76 7.25
N SER A 411 -12.86 12.95 5.94
CA SER A 411 -12.34 11.89 5.06
C SER A 411 -10.88 11.55 5.38
N LEU A 412 -10.04 12.54 5.68
CA LEU A 412 -8.65 12.31 6.08
C LEU A 412 -8.58 11.62 7.43
N ASN A 413 -9.43 12.03 8.38
CA ASN A 413 -9.48 11.42 9.71
C ASN A 413 -9.87 9.94 9.64
N ARG A 414 -10.86 9.56 8.81
CA ARG A 414 -11.20 8.14 8.56
C ARG A 414 -10.03 7.34 7.97
N LYS A 415 -9.22 7.96 7.10
CA LYS A 415 -8.03 7.31 6.53
C LYS A 415 -6.95 7.13 7.59
N LEU A 416 -6.71 8.14 8.42
CA LEU A 416 -5.78 8.07 9.56
C LEU A 416 -6.18 6.93 10.51
N SER A 417 -7.42 6.90 10.98
CA SER A 417 -7.88 5.83 11.89
C SER A 417 -7.77 4.43 11.28
N LYS A 418 -7.96 4.30 9.96
CA LYS A 418 -7.75 3.02 9.27
C LYS A 418 -6.27 2.60 9.28
N LEU A 419 -5.37 3.54 8.96
CA LEU A 419 -3.93 3.29 8.94
C LEU A 419 -3.38 3.00 10.35
N GLU A 420 -3.89 3.69 11.37
CA GLU A 420 -3.57 3.41 12.78
C GLU A 420 -4.00 1.99 13.18
N GLY A 421 -5.19 1.55 12.79
CA GLY A 421 -5.65 0.18 13.01
C GLY A 421 -4.78 -0.87 12.29
N GLU A 422 -4.39 -0.59 11.05
CA GLU A 422 -3.47 -1.46 10.31
C GLU A 422 -2.07 -1.52 10.94
N LEU A 423 -1.54 -0.38 11.41
CA LEU A 423 -0.25 -0.32 12.13
C LEU A 423 -0.29 -1.11 13.44
N SER A 424 -1.37 -0.98 14.24
CA SER A 424 -1.56 -1.74 15.48
C SER A 424 -1.54 -3.24 15.20
N LEU A 425 -2.34 -3.71 14.23
CA LEU A 425 -2.39 -5.13 13.86
C LEU A 425 -1.02 -5.66 13.41
N ARG A 426 -0.25 -4.84 12.67
CA ARG A 426 1.10 -5.21 12.24
C ARG A 426 2.11 -5.23 13.39
N SER A 427 1.97 -4.35 14.36
CA SER A 427 2.78 -4.37 15.57
C SER A 427 2.53 -5.66 16.37
N ASP A 428 1.27 -6.06 16.52
CA ASP A 428 0.90 -7.30 17.23
C ASP A 428 1.45 -8.54 16.52
N GLN A 429 1.37 -8.58 15.18
CA GLN A 429 1.97 -9.65 14.37
C GLN A 429 3.49 -9.75 14.56
N LEU A 430 4.20 -8.61 14.53
CA LEU A 430 5.64 -8.56 14.73
C LEU A 430 6.02 -9.07 16.12
N ASN A 431 5.28 -8.68 17.16
CA ASN A 431 5.51 -9.13 18.52
C ASN A 431 5.29 -10.65 18.67
N ALA A 432 4.28 -11.21 18.01
CA ALA A 432 4.04 -12.65 18.00
C ALA A 432 5.16 -13.42 17.28
N GLU A 433 5.62 -12.93 16.13
CA GLU A 433 6.75 -13.51 15.38
C GLU A 433 8.06 -13.44 16.18
N GLU A 434 8.32 -12.33 16.85
CA GLU A 434 9.48 -12.14 17.71
C GLU A 434 9.47 -13.10 18.91
N SER A 435 8.31 -13.30 19.54
CA SER A 435 8.15 -14.30 20.61
C SER A 435 8.40 -15.73 20.09
N PHE A 436 7.92 -16.06 18.90
CA PHE A 436 8.16 -17.36 18.28
C PHE A 436 9.63 -17.57 17.92
N ARG A 437 10.30 -16.54 17.40
CA ARG A 437 11.75 -16.55 17.13
C ARG A 437 12.55 -16.83 18.40
N GLN A 438 12.23 -16.14 19.50
CA GLN A 438 12.90 -16.34 20.80
C GLN A 438 12.71 -17.77 21.32
N GLN A 439 11.52 -18.36 21.12
CA GLN A 439 11.28 -19.75 21.47
C GLN A 439 12.16 -20.71 20.66
N LEU A 440 12.21 -20.55 19.33
CA LEU A 440 13.06 -21.38 18.45
C LEU A 440 14.55 -21.24 18.78
N GLU A 441 15.00 -20.04 19.15
CA GLU A 441 16.38 -19.82 19.61
C GLU A 441 16.69 -20.56 20.91
N GLY A 442 15.73 -20.60 21.84
CA GLY A 442 15.81 -21.40 23.06
C GLY A 442 15.90 -22.90 22.77
N ASP A 443 15.05 -23.41 21.88
CA ASP A 443 15.04 -24.82 21.48
C ASP A 443 16.34 -25.22 20.77
N LEU A 444 16.84 -24.39 19.86
CA LEU A 444 18.13 -24.62 19.18
C LEU A 444 19.31 -24.61 20.16
N SER A 445 19.28 -23.73 21.16
CA SER A 445 20.29 -23.71 22.23
C SER A 445 20.29 -25.03 23.00
N THR A 446 19.10 -25.51 23.38
CA THR A 446 18.90 -26.78 24.09
C THR A 446 19.42 -27.96 23.26
N ILE A 447 19.05 -28.06 21.99
CA ILE A 447 19.53 -29.13 21.09
C ILE A 447 21.06 -29.10 20.92
N ARG A 448 21.66 -27.91 20.82
CA ARG A 448 23.13 -27.78 20.74
C ARG A 448 23.80 -28.29 22.02
N GLN A 449 23.23 -27.98 23.17
CA GLN A 449 23.71 -28.46 24.47
C GLN A 449 23.59 -29.99 24.55
N GLU A 450 22.42 -30.56 24.22
CA GLU A 450 22.21 -32.01 24.21
C GLU A 450 23.17 -32.73 23.24
N ARG A 451 23.44 -32.14 22.07
CA ARG A 451 24.43 -32.67 21.12
C ARG A 451 25.84 -32.66 21.70
N GLN A 452 26.22 -31.60 22.40
CA GLN A 452 27.51 -31.51 23.08
C GLN A 452 27.62 -32.56 24.19
N ASP A 453 26.55 -32.77 24.97
CA ASP A 453 26.48 -33.76 26.04
C ASP A 453 26.47 -35.21 25.50
N MET A 454 25.87 -35.45 24.33
CA MET A 454 26.00 -36.73 23.63
C MET A 454 27.43 -36.95 23.16
N ALA A 455 28.08 -35.94 22.59
CA ALA A 455 29.46 -36.04 22.11
C ALA A 455 30.45 -36.33 23.25
N THR A 456 30.27 -35.71 24.43
CA THR A 456 31.09 -36.01 25.62
C THR A 456 30.85 -37.44 26.11
N ARG A 457 29.60 -37.90 26.17
CA ARG A 457 29.27 -39.28 26.52
C ARG A 457 29.90 -40.30 25.56
N VAL A 458 29.87 -40.06 24.25
CA VAL A 458 30.49 -40.95 23.25
C VAL A 458 32.00 -41.05 23.47
N ARG A 459 32.71 -39.93 23.65
CA ARG A 459 34.16 -39.94 23.91
C ARG A 459 34.51 -40.71 25.19
N GLU A 460 33.69 -40.57 26.23
CA GLU A 460 33.89 -41.32 27.48
C GLU A 460 33.68 -42.83 27.28
N CYS A 461 32.70 -43.24 26.47
CA CYS A 461 32.49 -44.64 26.12
C CYS A 461 33.64 -45.20 25.29
N GLU A 462 34.15 -44.43 24.33
CA GLU A 462 35.32 -44.79 23.52
C GLU A 462 36.56 -44.98 24.41
N ARG A 463 36.79 -44.10 25.39
CA ARG A 463 37.86 -44.24 26.38
C ARG A 463 37.73 -45.54 27.19
N VAL A 464 36.55 -45.81 27.74
CA VAL A 464 36.27 -47.05 28.49
C VAL A 464 36.46 -48.29 27.60
N SER A 465 36.03 -48.24 26.34
CA SER A 465 36.22 -49.34 25.38
C SER A 465 37.70 -49.58 25.04
N GLN A 466 38.50 -48.51 24.90
CA GLN A 466 39.95 -48.60 24.71
C GLN A 466 40.64 -49.22 25.92
N ASP A 467 40.28 -48.79 27.13
CA ASP A 467 40.82 -49.34 28.39
C ASP A 467 40.52 -50.85 28.49
N ARG A 468 39.27 -51.25 28.22
CA ARG A 468 38.87 -52.68 28.18
C ARG A 468 39.62 -53.46 27.11
N SER A 469 39.84 -52.88 25.94
CA SER A 469 40.60 -53.52 24.85
C SER A 469 42.06 -53.76 25.24
N GLN A 470 42.69 -52.80 25.94
CA GLN A 470 44.04 -52.96 26.48
C GLN A 470 44.09 -54.05 27.56
N GLU A 471 43.10 -54.07 28.47
CA GLU A 471 42.98 -55.11 29.49
C GLU A 471 42.84 -56.51 28.88
N ILE A 472 41.97 -56.67 27.86
CA ILE A 472 41.81 -57.94 27.13
C ILE A 472 43.12 -58.36 26.47
N SER A 473 43.87 -57.42 25.86
CA SER A 473 45.18 -57.72 25.26
C SER A 473 46.16 -58.27 26.30
N LEU A 474 46.26 -57.62 27.47
CA LEU A 474 47.10 -58.06 28.58
C LEU A 474 46.68 -59.44 29.12
N LEU A 475 45.38 -59.69 29.22
CA LEU A 475 44.85 -60.99 29.64
C LEU A 475 45.16 -62.09 28.61
N ARG A 476 45.07 -61.80 27.30
CA ARG A 476 45.45 -62.74 26.23
C ARG A 476 46.92 -63.11 26.32
N GLU A 477 47.81 -62.14 26.51
CA GLU A 477 49.25 -62.40 26.72
C GLU A 477 49.52 -63.27 27.94
N LYS A 478 48.84 -63.00 29.07
CA LYS A 478 48.93 -63.83 30.28
C LYS A 478 48.47 -65.27 30.04
N VAL A 479 47.34 -65.46 29.36
CA VAL A 479 46.83 -66.79 29.01
C VAL A 479 47.81 -67.53 28.13
N GLU A 480 48.44 -66.85 27.16
CA GLU A 480 49.42 -67.47 26.27
C GLU A 480 50.69 -67.91 27.03
N LEU A 481 51.19 -67.09 27.95
CA LEU A 481 52.28 -67.48 28.87
C LEU A 481 51.91 -68.71 29.72
N ILE A 482 50.68 -68.77 30.23
CA ILE A 482 50.19 -69.93 30.98
C ILE A 482 50.09 -71.17 30.08
N ARG A 483 49.65 -71.04 28.82
CA ARG A 483 49.61 -72.16 27.88
C ARG A 483 51.01 -72.69 27.57
N GLU A 484 51.95 -71.80 27.29
CA GLU A 484 53.34 -72.18 26.98
C GLU A 484 54.02 -72.85 28.18
N THR A 485 53.85 -72.32 29.39
CA THR A 485 54.38 -72.96 30.62
C THR A 485 53.72 -74.32 30.89
N ASN A 486 52.40 -74.45 30.70
CA ASN A 486 51.71 -75.75 30.81
C ASN A 486 52.18 -76.77 29.77
N LYS A 487 52.44 -76.33 28.53
CA LYS A 487 53.01 -77.17 27.47
C LYS A 487 54.39 -77.68 27.87
N GLN A 488 55.27 -76.80 28.34
CA GLN A 488 56.61 -77.17 28.83
C GLN A 488 56.55 -78.15 30.02
N LEU A 489 55.64 -77.95 30.97
CA LEU A 489 55.43 -78.87 32.09
C LEU A 489 54.90 -80.23 31.61
N SER A 490 54.02 -80.25 30.63
CA SER A 490 53.47 -81.48 30.05
C SER A 490 54.53 -82.27 29.27
N GLU A 491 55.42 -81.58 28.55
CA GLU A 491 56.58 -82.18 27.88
C GLU A 491 57.53 -82.82 28.89
N LYS A 492 57.89 -82.10 29.97
CA LYS A 492 58.69 -82.65 31.07
C LYS A 492 58.04 -83.87 31.74
N LEU A 493 56.73 -83.84 31.95
CA LEU A 493 56.00 -85.00 32.50
C LEU A 493 56.08 -86.21 31.57
N LYS A 494 55.96 -86.02 30.25
CA LYS A 494 56.14 -87.10 29.26
C LYS A 494 57.57 -87.64 29.30
N GLU A 495 58.59 -86.80 29.38
CA GLU A 495 59.99 -87.22 29.51
C GLU A 495 60.22 -88.04 30.79
N LEU A 496 59.70 -87.59 31.93
CA LEU A 496 59.80 -88.32 33.20
C LEU A 496 59.05 -89.66 33.16
N THR A 497 57.87 -89.70 32.54
CA THR A 497 57.08 -90.93 32.39
C THR A 497 57.80 -91.91 31.46
N ALA A 498 58.40 -91.44 30.36
CA ALA A 498 59.21 -92.26 29.48
C ALA A 498 60.45 -92.81 30.19
N ALA A 499 61.13 -91.97 30.99
CA ALA A 499 62.27 -92.39 31.81
C ALA A 499 61.87 -93.47 32.84
N ALA A 500 60.68 -93.38 33.44
CA ALA A 500 60.16 -94.36 34.39
C ALA A 500 59.69 -95.69 33.76
N ILE A 501 59.43 -95.72 32.45
CA ILE A 501 59.07 -96.96 31.72
C ILE A 501 60.32 -97.71 31.23
N VAL A 502 61.40 -96.98 30.91
CA VAL A 502 62.64 -97.55 30.35
C VAL A 502 63.63 -98.01 31.43
N GLY A 503 63.55 -97.45 32.65
CA GLY A 503 64.26 -97.94 33.84
C GLY A 503 63.41 -98.93 34.61
#